data_AF-A0A1B7XA61-F1
#
_entry.id   AF-A0A1B7XA61-F1
#
_cell.length_a   1.000
_cell.length_b   1.000
_cell.length_c   1.000
_cell.angle_alpha   90.00
_cell.angle_beta   90.00
_cell.angle_gamma   90.00
#
_symmetry.space_group_name_H-M   'P 1'
#
loop_
_entity.id
_entity.type
_entity.pdbx_description
1 polymer ?
#
loop_
_entity_poly.entity_id
_entity_poly.type
_entity_poly.pdbx_seq_one_letter_code
_entity_poly.pdbx_strand_id
1 'polypeptide(L)'
;MRFLGKLWRGEYPLHITFWCVGLGGFFLTVIVIPILLRNISAEPSPLTFVTGAFFIYFWAIIWGVATWKSATKYTGSTFWKYCAKGTLLFFVLGFFVKLFSNI
;
A
#
# COMPACT_ATOMS: atom_id res chain seq x y z
N MET A 1 -15.09 3.97 -11.37
CA MET A 1 -15.08 4.26 -9.90
C MET A 1 -15.68 3.16 -9.01
N ARG A 2 -16.43 2.16 -9.52
CA ARG A 2 -16.99 1.07 -8.69
C ARG A 2 -15.94 0.22 -7.97
N PHE A 3 -14.81 -0.07 -8.60
CA PHE A 3 -13.76 -0.92 -8.00
C PHE A 3 -13.14 -0.29 -6.75
N LEU A 4 -12.59 0.93 -6.86
CA LEU A 4 -11.99 1.64 -5.71
C LEU A 4 -13.00 1.85 -4.58
N GLY A 5 -14.27 2.16 -4.89
CA GLY A 5 -15.30 2.28 -3.87
C GLY A 5 -15.53 0.99 -3.08
N LYS A 6 -15.63 -0.16 -3.77
CA LYS A 6 -15.75 -1.48 -3.12
C LYS A 6 -14.51 -1.85 -2.30
N LEU A 7 -13.33 -1.55 -2.84
CA LEU A 7 -12.05 -1.77 -2.17
C LEU A 7 -11.95 -0.93 -0.89
N TRP A 8 -12.26 0.36 -0.97
CA TRP A 8 -12.27 1.27 0.17
C TRP A 8 -13.30 0.89 1.25
N ARG A 9 -14.39 0.22 0.89
CA ARG A 9 -15.39 -0.30 1.84
C ARG A 9 -15.02 -1.68 2.38
N GLY A 10 -13.92 -2.29 1.92
CA GLY A 10 -13.47 -3.61 2.33
C GLY A 10 -14.46 -4.71 1.95
N GLU A 11 -15.18 -4.56 0.83
CA GLU A 11 -16.12 -5.56 0.33
C GLU A 11 -15.42 -6.75 -0.33
N TYR A 12 -14.14 -6.60 -0.70
CA TYR A 12 -13.37 -7.69 -1.26
C TYR A 12 -12.84 -8.64 -0.17
N PRO A 13 -12.71 -9.94 -0.50
CA PRO A 13 -12.09 -10.92 0.39
C PRO A 13 -10.70 -10.52 0.86
N LEU A 14 -10.34 -10.93 2.08
CA LEU A 14 -9.07 -10.56 2.71
C LEU A 14 -7.87 -11.04 1.90
N HIS A 15 -7.88 -12.28 1.40
CA HIS A 15 -6.76 -12.81 0.62
C HIS A 15 -6.53 -12.02 -0.68
N ILE A 16 -7.59 -11.58 -1.37
CA ILE A 16 -7.47 -10.76 -2.58
C ILE A 16 -6.94 -9.37 -2.24
N THR A 17 -7.49 -8.76 -1.19
CA THR A 17 -7.11 -7.40 -0.79
C THR A 17 -5.68 -7.35 -0.24
N PHE A 18 -5.29 -8.34 0.55
CA PHE A 18 -3.95 -8.41 1.13
C PHE A 18 -2.91 -8.81 0.09
N TRP A 19 -3.11 -9.94 -0.60
CA TRP A 19 -2.11 -10.45 -1.55
C TRP A 19 -2.22 -9.77 -2.90
N CYS A 20 -3.35 -9.85 -3.60
CA CYS A 20 -3.40 -9.37 -4.99
C CYS A 20 -3.26 -7.84 -5.07
N VAL A 21 -3.99 -7.11 -4.23
CA VAL A 21 -3.95 -5.64 -4.24
C VAL A 21 -2.69 -5.12 -3.53
N GLY A 22 -2.27 -5.74 -2.42
CA GLY A 22 -1.04 -5.36 -1.72
C GLY A 22 0.22 -5.66 -2.51
N LEU A 23 0.39 -6.91 -2.93
CA LEU A 23 1.56 -7.34 -3.70
C LEU A 23 1.57 -6.69 -5.09
N GLY A 24 0.44 -6.69 -5.80
CA GLY A 24 0.35 -6.07 -7.13
C GLY A 24 0.66 -4.58 -7.07
N GLY A 25 0.15 -3.91 -6.03
CA GLY A 25 0.46 -2.52 -5.77
C GLY A 25 1.90 -2.25 -5.38
N PHE A 26 2.50 -3.12 -4.57
CA PHE A 26 3.92 -3.07 -4.24
C PHE A 26 4.79 -3.18 -5.50
N PHE A 27 4.50 -4.13 -6.38
CA PHE A 27 5.19 -4.24 -7.68
C PHE A 27 5.05 -2.96 -8.50
N LEU A 28 3.84 -2.40 -8.53
CA LEU A 28 3.56 -1.19 -9.28
C LEU A 28 4.35 0.01 -8.73
N THR A 29 4.40 0.19 -7.41
CA THR A 29 5.00 1.38 -6.78
C THR A 29 6.50 1.28 -6.55
N VAL A 30 7.05 0.08 -6.36
CA VAL A 30 8.48 -0.13 -6.08
C VAL A 30 9.28 -0.51 -7.32
N ILE A 31 8.66 -1.12 -8.32
CA ILE A 31 9.36 -1.55 -9.54
C ILE A 31 8.92 -0.71 -10.73
N VAL A 32 7.63 -0.72 -11.06
CA VAL A 32 7.14 -0.13 -12.32
C VAL A 32 7.29 1.38 -12.33
N ILE A 33 6.83 2.08 -11.29
CA ILE A 33 6.90 3.54 -11.22
C ILE A 33 8.35 4.06 -11.27
N PRO A 34 9.32 3.53 -10.48
CA PRO A 34 10.70 3.98 -10.58
C PRO A 34 11.32 3.75 -11.96
N ILE A 35 11.03 2.62 -12.62
CA ILE A 35 11.50 2.35 -13.97
C ILE A 35 10.89 3.36 -14.96
N LEU A 36 9.59 3.62 -14.89
CA LEU A 36 8.94 4.60 -15.77
C LEU A 36 9.51 6.01 -15.56
N LEU A 37 9.66 6.43 -14.30
CA LEU A 37 10.23 7.73 -13.97
C LEU A 37 11.68 7.87 -14.46
N ARG A 38 12.49 6.80 -14.38
CA ARG A 38 13.85 6.78 -14.95
C ARG A 38 13.88 6.90 -16.47
N ASN A 39 12.92 6.30 -17.17
CA ASN A 39 12.88 6.36 -18.64
C ASN A 39 12.35 7.70 -19.17
N ILE A 40 11.53 8.40 -18.37
CA ILE A 40 10.98 9.72 -18.73
C ILE A 40 11.98 10.84 -18.42
N SER A 41 12.85 10.65 -17.44
CA SER A 41 13.80 11.68 -16.98
C SER A 41 15.21 11.13 -16.95
N ALA A 42 16.08 11.62 -17.85
CA ALA A 42 17.49 11.24 -17.91
C ALA A 42 18.23 11.57 -16.60
N GLU A 43 17.84 12.65 -15.93
CA GLU A 43 18.26 12.98 -14.57
C GLU A 43 17.04 13.11 -13.65
N PRO A 44 17.02 12.41 -12.49
CA PRO A 44 15.91 12.49 -11.57
C PRO A 44 15.88 13.87 -10.89
N SER A 45 14.91 14.69 -11.28
CA SER A 45 14.64 15.99 -10.65
C SER A 45 13.99 15.80 -9.26
N PRO A 46 14.05 16.80 -8.37
CA PRO A 46 13.28 16.79 -7.12
C PRO A 46 11.79 16.49 -7.31
N LEU A 47 11.20 16.99 -8.41
CA LEU A 47 9.81 16.73 -8.75
C LEU A 47 9.56 15.24 -9.02
N THR A 48 10.48 14.57 -9.71
CA THR A 48 10.42 13.12 -9.98
C THR A 48 10.35 12.31 -8.68
N PHE A 49 11.14 12.68 -7.67
CA PHE A 49 11.11 12.05 -6.36
C PHE A 49 9.78 12.31 -5.62
N VAL A 50 9.29 13.55 -5.63
CA VAL A 50 8.02 13.92 -5.00
C VAL A 50 6.85 13.16 -5.64
N THR A 51 6.82 13.06 -6.96
CA THR A 51 5.79 12.31 -7.70
C THR A 51 5.84 10.82 -7.36
N GLY A 52 7.03 10.20 -7.37
CA GLY A 52 7.17 8.79 -6.98
C GLY A 52 6.71 8.52 -5.54
N ALA A 53 7.15 9.37 -4.61
CA ALA A 53 6.74 9.30 -3.21
C ALA A 53 5.21 9.42 -3.07
N PHE A 54 4.59 10.38 -3.76
CA PHE A 54 3.14 10.56 -3.76
C PHE A 54 2.41 9.26 -4.14
N PHE A 55 2.79 8.60 -5.24
CA PHE A 55 2.13 7.35 -5.65
C PHE A 55 2.34 6.20 -4.67
N ILE A 56 3.53 6.08 -4.08
CA ILE A 56 3.83 5.07 -3.05
C ILE A 56 2.91 5.27 -1.85
N TYR A 57 2.85 6.48 -1.28
CA TYR A 57 2.04 6.76 -0.09
C TYR A 57 0.54 6.69 -0.38
N PHE A 58 0.12 7.25 -1.50
CA PHE A 58 -1.28 7.19 -1.93
C PHE A 58 -1.77 5.74 -2.04
N TRP A 59 -0.97 4.88 -2.66
CA TRP A 59 -1.31 3.47 -2.77
C TRP A 59 -1.30 2.75 -1.42
N ALA A 60 -0.29 3.02 -0.58
CA ALA A 60 -0.19 2.43 0.75
C ALA A 60 -1.43 2.73 1.61
N ILE A 61 -1.97 3.95 1.52
CA ILE A 61 -3.21 4.35 2.22
C ILE A 61 -4.41 3.54 1.70
N ILE A 62 -4.60 3.47 0.38
CA ILE A 62 -5.71 2.72 -0.22
C ILE A 62 -5.66 1.26 0.20
N TRP A 63 -4.50 0.62 0.05
CA TRP A 63 -4.31 -0.78 0.42
C TRP A 63 -4.49 -1.00 1.92
N GLY A 64 -3.94 -0.11 2.75
CA GLY A 64 -4.05 -0.21 4.20
C GLY A 64 -5.50 -0.12 4.69
N VAL A 65 -6.25 0.87 4.24
CA VAL A 65 -7.66 1.04 4.60
C VAL A 65 -8.50 -0.14 4.10
N ALA A 66 -8.29 -0.57 2.86
CA ALA A 66 -9.00 -1.69 2.27
C ALA A 66 -8.76 -2.99 3.05
N THR A 67 -7.49 -3.28 3.34
CA THR A 67 -7.08 -4.47 4.11
C THR A 67 -7.63 -4.42 5.52
N TRP A 68 -7.56 -3.28 6.21
CA TRP A 68 -8.07 -3.15 7.57
C TRP A 68 -9.58 -3.42 7.64
N LYS A 69 -10.35 -2.83 6.72
CA LYS A 69 -11.80 -3.03 6.64
C LYS A 69 -12.15 -4.45 6.22
N SER A 70 -11.45 -5.02 5.24
CA SER A 70 -11.64 -6.41 4.81
C SER A 70 -11.34 -7.39 5.95
N ALA A 71 -10.24 -7.19 6.68
CA ALA A 71 -9.89 -8.01 7.85
C ALA A 71 -10.91 -7.88 8.99
N THR A 72 -11.53 -6.72 9.15
CA THR A 72 -12.58 -6.51 10.16
C THR A 72 -13.85 -7.32 9.84
N LYS A 73 -14.18 -7.44 8.55
CA LYS A 73 -15.32 -8.22 8.04
C LYS A 73 -15.00 -9.71 7.82
N TYR A 74 -13.73 -10.11 7.93
CA TYR A 74 -13.29 -11.47 7.66
C TYR A 74 -13.79 -12.43 8.74
N THR A 75 -14.53 -13.46 8.32
CA THR A 75 -15.15 -14.49 9.17
C THR A 75 -14.37 -15.82 9.20
N GLY A 76 -13.27 -15.92 8.44
CA GLY A 76 -12.41 -17.10 8.44
C GLY A 76 -11.46 -17.14 9.65
N SER A 77 -10.31 -17.78 9.48
CA SER A 77 -9.32 -17.95 10.56
C SER A 77 -8.90 -16.63 11.21
N THR A 78 -8.99 -16.58 12.54
CA THR A 78 -8.58 -15.42 13.35
C THR A 78 -7.10 -15.11 13.20
N PHE A 79 -6.26 -16.13 12.98
CA PHE A 79 -4.83 -15.98 12.73
C PHE A 79 -4.57 -15.02 11.55
N TRP A 80 -5.17 -15.28 10.39
CA TRP A 80 -4.96 -14.46 9.19
C TRP A 80 -5.50 -13.04 9.33
N LYS A 81 -6.60 -12.86 10.06
CA LYS A 81 -7.13 -11.53 10.39
C LYS A 81 -6.13 -10.70 11.18
N TYR A 82 -5.52 -11.28 12.21
CA TYR A 82 -4.54 -10.57 13.04
C TYR A 82 -3.20 -10.37 12.33
N CYS A 83 -2.73 -11.35 11.54
CA CYS A 83 -1.54 -11.18 10.72
C CYS A 83 -1.69 -9.99 9.76
N ALA A 84 -2.81 -9.90 9.03
CA ALA A 84 -3.03 -8.79 8.10
C ALA A 84 -3.04 -7.42 8.79
N LYS A 85 -3.69 -7.31 9.95
CA LYS A 85 -3.69 -6.07 10.75
C LYS A 85 -2.32 -5.76 11.34
N GLY A 86 -1.61 -6.78 11.82
CA GLY A 86 -0.25 -6.68 12.36
C GLY A 86 0.72 -6.16 11.32
N THR A 87 0.68 -6.68 10.08
CA THR A 87 1.52 -6.17 8.98
C THR A 87 1.29 -4.68 8.73
N LEU A 88 0.04 -4.20 8.77
CA LEU A 88 -0.25 -2.77 8.62
C LEU A 88 0.34 -1.94 9.77
N LEU A 89 0.26 -2.43 11.01
CA LEU A 89 0.87 -1.77 12.17
C LEU A 89 2.39 -1.70 12.04
N PHE A 90 3.04 -2.80 11.64
CA PHE A 90 4.49 -2.80 11.39
C PHE A 90 4.88 -1.83 10.27
N PHE A 91 4.08 -1.72 9.23
CA PHE A 91 4.33 -0.78 8.14
C PHE A 91 4.26 0.68 8.62
N VAL A 92 3.24 1.01 9.42
CA VAL A 92 3.07 2.34 10.01
C VAL A 92 4.18 2.65 11.03
N LEU A 93 4.51 1.72 11.92
CA LEU A 93 5.60 1.89 12.88
C LEU A 93 6.94 2.04 12.18
N GLY A 94 7.22 1.22 11.18
CA GLY A 94 8.46 1.34 10.38
C GLY A 94 8.56 2.68 9.66
N PHE A 95 7.44 3.23 9.19
CA PHE A 95 7.38 4.59 8.65
C PHE A 95 7.74 5.64 9.70
N PHE A 96 7.13 5.59 10.90
CA PHE A 96 7.44 6.53 11.98
C PHE A 96 8.90 6.45 12.43
N VAL A 97 9.43 5.23 12.61
CA VAL A 97 10.84 5.04 12.98
C VAL A 97 11.77 5.70 11.96
N LYS A 98 11.53 5.48 10.66
CA LYS A 98 12.30 6.14 9.60
C LYS A 98 12.12 7.65 9.57
N LEU A 99 10.93 8.15 9.88
CA LEU A 99 10.67 9.59 9.91
C LEU A 99 11.49 10.26 11.03
N PHE A 100 11.46 9.70 12.25
CA PHE A 100 12.16 10.26 13.40
C PHE A 100 13.67 10.01 13.39
N SER A 101 14.17 8.99 12.68
CA SER A 101 15.62 8.76 12.56
C SER A 101 16.33 9.73 11.60
N ASN A 102 15.57 10.50 10.80
CA ASN A 102 16.09 11.45 9.82
C ASN A 102 15.85 12.93 10.22
N ILE A 103 15.36 13.17 11.44
CA ILE A 103 15.23 14.50 12.07
C ILE A 103 16.35 14.63 13.10
#